data_AF-A0A2E9JIA9-F1
#
_entry.id   AF-A0A2E9JIA9-F1
#
_cell.length_a   1.000
_cell.length_b   1.000
_cell.length_c   1.000
_cell.angle_alpha   90.00
_cell.angle_beta   90.00
_cell.angle_gamma   90.00
#
_symmetry.space_group_name_H-M   'P 1'
#
loop_
_entity.id
_entity.type
_entity.pdbx_description
1 polymer ?
#
loop_
_entity_poly.entity_id
_entity_poly.type
_entity_poly.pdbx_seq_one_letter_code
_entity_poly.pdbx_strand_id
1 'polypeptide(L)'
;MTIQFKLKAKTTSLGLFYSVLCLVPGAALAQEHSWVDLAVHNFGAPINTMWAEGELSFADDGTMVYCSAREDMAVAPGDPKDLYIATFNSETGSWNNPVNMGIPVNQPPATDVDPLRLGDDREPWITADGNTIYFKSDRLATSNPTNANDLFVTHKVNGSWSEPELIGLPISTNAGNEHCPAILQDGETLCFASAREGGYGGADIYCSKQDSSGNWMEPVNQGPNINTAGQEFHFTQDSSGMVYFTSNRPGGFGGMDLWGAMQLGENSWGAAKNLGPQVNTAGADMCPALPPGGDTFSWFSSRSDNSLGAIDIFWTNKANTQ
;
A
#
# COMPACT_ATOMS: atom_id res chain seq x y z
N MET A 1 -26.53 3.49 5.55
CA MET A 1 -26.81 4.41 4.43
C MET A 1 -25.82 4.04 3.34
N THR A 2 -26.25 3.25 2.36
CA THR A 2 -25.35 2.65 1.35
C THR A 2 -24.90 3.73 0.38
N ILE A 3 -23.63 4.13 0.44
CA ILE A 3 -23.04 5.07 -0.53
C ILE A 3 -22.75 4.27 -1.80
N GLN A 4 -23.48 4.58 -2.86
CA GLN A 4 -23.36 3.95 -4.17
C GLN A 4 -22.15 4.51 -4.91
N PHE A 5 -21.23 3.62 -5.31
CA PHE A 5 -20.17 3.94 -6.28
C PHE A 5 -20.82 4.35 -7.61
N LYS A 6 -20.50 5.54 -8.11
CA LYS A 6 -20.86 5.95 -9.48
C LYS A 6 -19.61 6.02 -10.35
N LEU A 7 -19.21 4.88 -10.90
CA LEU A 7 -18.41 4.86 -12.14
C LEU A 7 -19.36 5.25 -13.29
N LYS A 8 -19.20 6.46 -13.82
CA LYS A 8 -20.00 6.92 -14.97
C LYS A 8 -19.53 6.22 -16.25
N ALA A 9 -20.33 5.28 -16.76
CA ALA A 9 -20.23 4.84 -18.15
C ALA A 9 -20.72 5.96 -19.10
N LYS A 10 -19.88 6.39 -20.04
CA LYS A 10 -20.30 7.30 -21.12
C LYS A 10 -21.22 6.56 -22.09
N THR A 11 -22.52 6.87 -22.06
CA THR A 11 -23.45 6.55 -23.15
C THR A 11 -23.79 7.84 -23.90
N THR A 12 -23.38 7.92 -25.16
CA THR A 12 -23.78 8.96 -26.11
C THR A 12 -25.19 8.65 -26.62
N SER A 13 -26.17 9.50 -26.29
CA SER A 13 -27.42 9.58 -27.07
C SER A 13 -27.56 10.99 -27.63
N LEU A 14 -27.73 11.06 -28.95
CA LEU A 14 -27.88 12.28 -29.72
C LEU A 14 -29.33 12.76 -29.58
N GLY A 15 -29.55 13.90 -28.92
CA GLY A 15 -30.82 14.61 -28.90
C GLY A 15 -30.61 16.05 -29.36
N LEU A 16 -31.04 16.36 -30.59
CA LEU A 16 -31.05 17.73 -31.12
C LEU A 16 -32.13 18.55 -30.41
N PHE A 17 -31.72 19.63 -29.74
CA PHE A 17 -32.60 20.77 -29.46
C PHE A 17 -31.84 22.07 -29.73
N TYR A 18 -32.33 22.84 -30.69
CA TYR A 18 -31.88 24.20 -30.98
C TYR A 18 -32.31 25.13 -29.85
N SER A 19 -31.37 25.84 -29.23
CA SER A 19 -31.64 27.00 -28.37
C SER A 19 -30.53 28.02 -28.59
N VAL A 20 -30.91 29.20 -29.08
CA VAL A 20 -30.02 30.35 -29.27
C VAL A 20 -29.61 30.88 -27.89
N LEU A 21 -28.32 30.85 -27.57
CA LEU A 21 -27.78 31.54 -26.40
C LEU A 21 -26.55 32.35 -26.80
N CYS A 22 -26.57 33.63 -26.46
CA CYS A 22 -25.49 34.59 -26.67
C CYS A 22 -24.20 34.14 -25.97
N LEU A 23 -23.08 34.21 -26.69
CA LEU A 23 -21.73 33.97 -26.17
C LEU A 23 -21.31 35.11 -25.24
N VAL A 24 -20.97 34.76 -24.00
CA VAL A 24 -20.07 35.55 -23.14
C VAL A 24 -18.80 34.70 -22.98
N PRO A 25 -17.60 35.20 -23.33
CA PRO A 25 -16.36 34.47 -23.07
C PRO A 25 -15.86 34.77 -21.65
N GLY A 26 -15.61 33.74 -20.85
CA GLY A 26 -14.85 33.89 -19.61
C GLY A 26 -15.28 32.97 -18.46
N ALA A 27 -14.27 32.37 -17.82
CA ALA A 27 -14.28 31.51 -16.64
C ALA A 27 -14.84 30.09 -16.84
N ALA A 28 -13.93 29.13 -16.97
CA ALA A 28 -14.21 27.76 -16.54
C ALA A 28 -14.56 27.83 -15.04
N LEU A 29 -15.83 27.64 -14.70
CA LEU A 29 -16.24 27.45 -13.32
C LEU A 29 -15.57 26.16 -12.83
N ALA A 30 -14.65 26.28 -11.88
CA ALA A 30 -14.18 25.13 -11.12
C ALA A 30 -15.42 24.46 -10.51
N GLN A 31 -15.65 23.20 -10.83
CA GLN A 31 -16.78 22.46 -10.29
C GLN A 31 -16.57 22.33 -8.78
N GLU A 32 -17.42 22.96 -7.97
CA GLU A 32 -17.37 22.76 -6.52
C GLU A 32 -17.59 21.27 -6.22
N HIS A 33 -16.58 20.64 -5.64
CA HIS A 33 -16.66 19.25 -5.20
C HIS A 33 -17.69 19.13 -4.07
N SER A 34 -18.50 18.07 -4.07
CA SER A 34 -19.46 17.84 -3.00
C SER A 34 -18.73 17.51 -1.69
N TRP A 35 -19.36 17.73 -0.54
CA TRP A 35 -18.75 17.36 0.75
C TRP A 35 -18.41 15.85 0.81
N VAL A 36 -19.15 15.02 0.06
CA VAL A 36 -18.90 13.57 -0.02
C VAL A 36 -17.61 13.29 -0.80
N ASP A 37 -17.35 14.08 -1.84
CA ASP A 37 -16.13 13.96 -2.64
C ASP A 37 -14.89 14.37 -1.84
N LEU A 38 -15.06 15.29 -0.88
CA LEU A 38 -14.01 15.78 0.00
C LEU A 38 -13.85 14.98 1.31
N ALA A 39 -14.72 13.98 1.55
CA ALA A 39 -14.72 13.22 2.80
C ALA A 39 -13.68 12.08 2.79
N VAL A 40 -13.16 11.79 3.99
CA VAL A 40 -12.43 10.56 4.28
C VAL A 40 -13.41 9.49 4.74
N HIS A 41 -13.29 8.31 4.15
CA HIS A 41 -14.18 7.18 4.35
C HIS A 41 -13.43 6.04 4.99
N ASN A 42 -14.00 5.47 6.05
CA ASN A 42 -13.58 4.20 6.60
C ASN A 42 -14.04 3.06 5.67
N PHE A 43 -13.24 2.02 5.46
CA PHE A 43 -13.64 0.87 4.62
C PHE A 43 -14.84 0.13 5.19
N GLY A 44 -15.04 0.20 6.51
CA GLY A 44 -16.12 -0.43 7.25
C GLY A 44 -16.04 -1.95 7.22
N ALA A 45 -17.04 -2.58 7.85
CA ALA A 45 -17.18 -4.03 7.80
C ALA A 45 -17.44 -4.51 6.35
N PRO A 46 -16.91 -5.69 5.95
CA PRO A 46 -16.19 -6.65 6.78
C PRO A 46 -14.66 -6.45 6.85
N ILE A 47 -14.12 -5.38 6.24
CA ILE A 47 -12.68 -5.11 6.19
C ILE A 47 -12.20 -4.60 7.55
N ASN A 48 -12.65 -3.42 7.94
CA ASN A 48 -12.32 -2.84 9.24
C ASN A 48 -13.22 -3.45 10.32
N THR A 49 -12.62 -3.69 11.48
CA THR A 49 -13.24 -4.34 12.62
C THR A 49 -12.92 -3.54 13.90
N MET A 50 -13.12 -4.14 15.07
CA MET A 50 -12.68 -3.55 16.33
C MET A 50 -11.17 -3.78 16.61
N TRP A 51 -10.52 -4.64 15.82
CA TRP A 51 -9.09 -4.91 15.90
C TRP A 51 -8.30 -3.93 15.01
N ALA A 52 -7.00 -4.20 14.81
CA ALA A 52 -6.14 -3.36 13.99
C ALA A 52 -6.08 -3.91 12.55
N GLU A 53 -6.45 -3.07 11.58
CA GLU A 53 -6.31 -3.33 10.15
C GLU A 53 -5.39 -2.29 9.50
N GLY A 54 -4.51 -2.76 8.63
CA GLY A 54 -3.62 -1.86 7.89
C GLY A 54 -2.74 -2.64 6.94
N GLU A 55 -1.66 -2.01 6.49
CA GLU A 55 -0.67 -2.59 5.59
C GLU A 55 -1.30 -3.30 4.39
N LEU A 56 -1.52 -2.58 3.29
CA LEU A 56 -2.41 -3.01 2.23
C LEU A 56 -1.88 -2.75 0.84
N SER A 57 -2.32 -3.58 -0.10
CA SER A 57 -2.06 -3.41 -1.53
C SER A 57 -3.20 -4.03 -2.35
N PHE A 58 -3.28 -3.64 -3.62
CA PHE A 58 -4.36 -4.04 -4.51
C PHE A 58 -3.82 -4.64 -5.81
N ALA A 59 -4.50 -5.66 -6.31
CA ALA A 59 -4.41 -6.12 -7.69
C ALA A 59 -5.43 -5.38 -8.56
N ASP A 60 -5.27 -5.42 -9.89
CA ASP A 60 -6.12 -4.69 -10.84
C ASP A 60 -7.59 -5.15 -10.83
N ASP A 61 -7.84 -6.40 -10.43
CA ASP A 61 -9.18 -6.98 -10.36
C ASP A 61 -9.97 -6.55 -9.11
N GLY A 62 -9.39 -5.73 -8.24
CA GLY A 62 -9.99 -5.29 -6.98
C GLY A 62 -9.75 -6.23 -5.81
N THR A 63 -8.89 -7.24 -5.98
CA THR A 63 -8.37 -8.03 -4.87
C THR A 63 -7.42 -7.19 -4.04
N MET A 64 -7.61 -7.19 -2.72
CA MET A 64 -6.76 -6.55 -1.73
C MET A 64 -6.14 -7.61 -0.84
N VAL A 65 -4.84 -7.46 -0.57
CA VAL A 65 -4.15 -8.19 0.51
C VAL A 65 -3.80 -7.18 1.58
N TYR A 66 -4.07 -7.51 2.84
CA TYR A 66 -3.86 -6.61 3.95
C TYR A 66 -3.55 -7.34 5.26
N CYS A 67 -2.99 -6.64 6.25
CA CYS A 67 -2.81 -7.17 7.59
C CYS A 67 -4.06 -6.93 8.45
N SER A 68 -4.45 -7.93 9.24
CA SER A 68 -5.50 -7.77 10.25
C SER A 68 -5.16 -8.53 11.53
N ALA A 69 -5.41 -7.89 12.67
CA ALA A 69 -5.32 -8.48 14.00
C ALA A 69 -6.67 -9.08 14.47
N ARG A 70 -7.61 -9.32 13.55
CA ARG A 70 -8.93 -9.82 13.89
C ARG A 70 -8.87 -11.20 14.53
N GLU A 71 -9.64 -11.40 15.60
CA GLU A 71 -9.70 -12.67 16.34
C GLU A 71 -11.03 -13.41 16.11
N ASP A 72 -11.97 -12.82 15.37
CA ASP A 72 -13.27 -13.40 15.05
C ASP A 72 -13.25 -14.43 13.89
N MET A 73 -12.07 -14.68 13.33
CA MET A 73 -11.83 -15.64 12.24
C MET A 73 -10.70 -16.60 12.60
N ALA A 74 -10.56 -17.68 11.83
CA ALA A 74 -9.43 -18.60 12.01
C ALA A 74 -8.11 -17.84 11.74
N VAL A 75 -7.31 -17.67 12.79
CA VAL A 75 -5.95 -17.11 12.76
C VAL A 75 -4.91 -18.21 12.92
N ALA A 76 -3.69 -17.98 12.46
CA ALA A 76 -2.56 -18.83 12.80
C ALA A 76 -2.36 -18.81 14.34
N PRO A 77 -2.23 -19.97 15.01
CA PRO A 77 -2.07 -20.01 16.46
C PRO A 77 -0.86 -19.20 16.94
N GLY A 78 -1.08 -18.22 17.80
CA GLY A 78 -0.02 -17.43 18.44
C GLY A 78 0.43 -16.18 17.67
N ASP A 79 -0.03 -15.98 16.44
CA ASP A 79 0.24 -14.75 15.67
C ASP A 79 -0.85 -13.70 15.97
N PRO A 80 -0.48 -12.51 16.50
CA PRO A 80 -1.45 -11.46 16.76
C PRO A 80 -1.92 -10.74 15.47
N LYS A 81 -1.28 -10.92 14.31
CA LYS A 81 -1.57 -10.16 13.10
C LYS A 81 -1.14 -10.89 11.82
N ASP A 82 -2.13 -11.45 11.12
CA ASP A 82 -1.96 -12.27 9.90
C ASP A 82 -2.21 -11.47 8.61
N LEU A 83 -1.78 -12.02 7.46
CA LEU A 83 -2.22 -11.59 6.14
C LEU A 83 -3.61 -12.14 5.80
N TYR A 84 -4.47 -11.26 5.30
CA TYR A 84 -5.82 -11.53 4.82
C TYR A 84 -5.98 -11.09 3.38
N ILE A 85 -6.87 -11.77 2.66
CA ILE A 85 -7.24 -11.44 1.28
C ILE A 85 -8.74 -11.23 1.15
N ALA A 86 -9.14 -10.17 0.44
CA ALA A 86 -10.53 -9.83 0.16
C ALA A 86 -10.66 -9.28 -1.26
N THR A 87 -11.85 -9.32 -1.83
CA THR A 87 -12.12 -8.79 -3.18
C THR A 87 -13.29 -7.82 -3.12
N PHE A 88 -13.12 -6.68 -3.75
CA PHE A 88 -14.17 -5.67 -3.89
C PHE A 88 -15.05 -5.97 -5.11
N ASN A 89 -16.36 -6.06 -4.90
CA ASN A 89 -17.32 -6.15 -5.99
C ASN A 89 -17.78 -4.73 -6.37
N SER A 90 -17.35 -4.27 -7.55
CA SER A 90 -17.66 -2.93 -8.07
C SER A 90 -19.12 -2.77 -8.53
N GLU A 91 -19.82 -3.86 -8.83
CA GLU A 91 -21.24 -3.82 -9.21
C GLU A 91 -22.13 -3.59 -7.99
N THR A 92 -21.80 -4.22 -6.86
CA THR A 92 -22.57 -4.12 -5.61
C THR A 92 -22.05 -3.02 -4.69
N GLY A 93 -20.80 -2.59 -4.87
CA GLY A 93 -20.11 -1.64 -4.01
C GLY A 93 -19.77 -2.23 -2.64
N SER A 94 -19.44 -3.52 -2.58
CA SER A 94 -19.21 -4.24 -1.32
C SER A 94 -18.05 -5.20 -1.39
N TRP A 95 -17.35 -5.34 -0.27
CA TRP A 95 -16.35 -6.38 -0.05
C TRP A 95 -17.00 -7.75 0.21
N ASN A 96 -16.34 -8.82 -0.22
CA ASN A 96 -16.64 -10.16 0.29
C ASN A 96 -16.17 -10.31 1.74
N ASN A 97 -16.50 -11.44 2.38
CA ASN A 97 -15.87 -11.79 3.66
C ASN A 97 -14.37 -12.04 3.43
N PRO A 98 -13.48 -11.37 4.17
CA PRO A 98 -12.05 -11.62 4.11
C PRO A 98 -11.70 -13.05 4.45
N VAL A 99 -10.62 -13.54 3.85
CA VAL A 99 -10.09 -14.89 4.08
C VAL A 99 -8.70 -14.75 4.68
N ASN A 100 -8.47 -15.37 5.84
CA ASN A 100 -7.11 -15.53 6.37
C ASN A 100 -6.30 -16.40 5.39
N MET A 101 -5.12 -15.94 5.00
CA MET A 101 -4.34 -16.62 3.96
C MET A 101 -3.79 -17.99 4.42
N GLY A 102 -3.67 -18.22 5.73
CA GLY A 102 -3.27 -19.48 6.33
C GLY A 102 -1.90 -20.00 5.84
N ILE A 103 -1.61 -21.26 6.14
CA ILE A 103 -0.38 -21.92 5.66
C ILE A 103 -0.47 -22.17 4.15
N PRO A 104 0.59 -21.89 3.37
CA PRO A 104 1.95 -21.58 3.85
C PRO A 104 2.28 -20.09 4.05
N VAL A 105 1.34 -19.19 3.76
CA VAL A 105 1.58 -17.73 3.74
C VAL A 105 1.72 -17.14 5.15
N ASN A 106 0.83 -17.49 6.08
CA ASN A 106 0.92 -17.11 7.49
C ASN A 106 1.55 -18.26 8.28
N GLN A 107 2.84 -18.15 8.62
CA GLN A 107 3.56 -19.18 9.39
C GLN A 107 3.55 -18.85 10.89
N PRO A 108 3.19 -19.81 11.76
CA PRO A 108 3.09 -19.57 13.19
C PRO A 108 4.43 -19.12 13.83
N PRO A 109 4.37 -18.50 15.01
CA PRO A 109 5.54 -18.30 15.86
C PRO A 109 6.15 -19.65 16.26
N ALA A 110 7.45 -19.65 16.54
CA ALA A 110 8.21 -20.79 17.07
C ALA A 110 7.95 -22.13 16.34
N THR A 111 8.71 -22.39 15.29
CA THR A 111 8.65 -23.65 14.53
C THR A 111 9.75 -24.62 14.95
N ASP A 112 9.68 -25.88 14.52
CA ASP A 112 10.75 -26.86 14.77
C ASP A 112 12.10 -26.43 14.17
N VAL A 113 12.08 -25.65 13.08
CA VAL A 113 13.27 -25.17 12.36
C VAL A 113 13.71 -23.78 12.80
N ASP A 114 12.78 -22.99 13.35
CA ASP A 114 13.00 -21.61 13.80
C ASP A 114 12.25 -21.35 15.12
N PRO A 115 12.78 -21.85 16.27
CA PRO A 115 12.06 -21.86 17.54
C PRO A 115 11.97 -20.48 18.21
N LEU A 116 12.66 -19.46 17.71
CA LEU A 116 12.60 -18.10 18.24
C LEU A 116 11.86 -17.13 17.31
N ARG A 117 11.36 -17.60 16.16
CA ARG A 117 10.47 -16.83 15.28
C ARG A 117 9.30 -16.28 16.08
N LEU A 118 9.02 -15.00 15.91
CA LEU A 118 7.90 -14.29 16.52
C LEU A 118 6.60 -14.46 15.71
N GLY A 119 6.70 -14.77 14.42
CA GLY A 119 5.56 -14.91 13.53
C GLY A 119 5.11 -13.52 13.07
N ASP A 120 5.99 -12.80 12.38
CA ASP A 120 5.72 -11.44 11.91
C ASP A 120 5.65 -11.41 10.38
N ASP A 121 4.52 -11.85 9.82
CA ASP A 121 4.23 -11.82 8.38
C ASP A 121 3.36 -10.60 8.03
N ARG A 122 3.96 -9.54 7.47
CA ARG A 122 3.30 -8.24 7.30
C ARG A 122 3.69 -7.50 6.03
N GLU A 123 3.03 -6.36 5.82
CA GLU A 123 3.36 -5.38 4.77
C GLU A 123 3.28 -6.00 3.36
N PRO A 124 2.13 -6.59 2.99
CA PRO A 124 1.99 -7.30 1.73
C PRO A 124 1.90 -6.34 0.54
N TRP A 125 2.50 -6.76 -0.56
CA TRP A 125 2.31 -6.21 -1.89
C TRP A 125 1.87 -7.28 -2.87
N ILE A 126 0.61 -7.23 -3.31
CA ILE A 126 0.12 -8.07 -4.40
C ILE A 126 0.38 -7.40 -5.76
N THR A 127 0.85 -8.18 -6.73
CA THR A 127 1.05 -7.71 -8.11
C THR A 127 -0.27 -7.41 -8.80
N ALA A 128 -0.24 -6.53 -9.81
CA ALA A 128 -1.41 -6.12 -10.58
C ALA A 128 -2.21 -7.30 -11.16
N ASP A 129 -1.52 -8.37 -11.56
CA ASP A 129 -2.13 -9.59 -12.10
C ASP A 129 -2.75 -10.52 -11.02
N GLY A 130 -2.57 -10.20 -9.74
CA GLY A 130 -3.09 -10.96 -8.60
C GLY A 130 -2.39 -12.30 -8.34
N ASN A 131 -1.26 -12.59 -8.99
CA ASN A 131 -0.61 -13.90 -8.93
C ASN A 131 0.65 -13.97 -8.07
N THR A 132 1.19 -12.84 -7.62
CA THR A 132 2.39 -12.81 -6.78
C THR A 132 2.17 -11.88 -5.59
N ILE A 133 2.58 -12.31 -4.41
CA ILE A 133 2.60 -11.47 -3.20
C ILE A 133 4.03 -11.41 -2.68
N TYR A 134 4.53 -10.19 -2.55
CA TYR A 134 5.75 -9.86 -1.82
C TYR A 134 5.34 -9.42 -0.42
N PHE A 135 6.09 -9.79 0.60
CA PHE A 135 5.78 -9.36 1.96
C PHE A 135 7.02 -9.47 2.83
N LYS A 136 6.99 -8.79 3.96
CA LYS A 136 8.05 -8.85 4.95
C LYS A 136 7.76 -9.98 5.95
N SER A 137 8.79 -10.75 6.30
CA SER A 137 8.69 -11.85 7.25
C SER A 137 9.92 -11.93 8.15
N ASP A 138 9.73 -12.37 9.38
CA ASP A 138 10.80 -12.82 10.27
C ASP A 138 11.17 -14.30 10.06
N ARG A 139 10.77 -14.89 8.92
CA ARG A 139 11.09 -16.28 8.56
C ARG A 139 12.59 -16.39 8.47
N LEU A 140 13.16 -17.41 9.12
CA LEU A 140 14.60 -17.66 9.09
C LEU A 140 15.41 -16.60 9.85
N ALA A 141 14.80 -15.71 10.65
CA ALA A 141 15.49 -14.67 11.43
C ALA A 141 16.53 -15.22 12.45
N THR A 142 16.47 -16.52 12.77
CA THR A 142 17.50 -17.20 13.59
C THR A 142 18.62 -17.85 12.79
N SER A 143 18.58 -17.78 11.46
CA SER A 143 19.59 -18.35 10.59
C SER A 143 20.57 -17.27 10.10
N ASN A 144 21.88 -17.50 10.21
CA ASN A 144 22.86 -16.55 9.67
C ASN A 144 23.05 -16.83 8.17
N PRO A 145 22.93 -15.86 7.24
CA PRO A 145 22.72 -14.41 7.39
C PRO A 145 21.26 -13.97 7.17
N THR A 146 20.55 -13.54 8.21
CA THR A 146 19.23 -12.88 8.14
C THR A 146 19.06 -11.91 9.30
N ASN A 147 18.02 -11.10 9.23
CA ASN A 147 17.63 -10.19 10.30
C ASN A 147 16.13 -10.40 10.66
N ALA A 148 15.56 -9.55 11.51
CA ALA A 148 14.17 -9.71 11.95
C ALA A 148 13.13 -9.44 10.85
N ASN A 149 13.52 -8.78 9.75
CA ASN A 149 12.68 -8.34 8.66
C ASN A 149 13.42 -8.60 7.32
N ASP A 150 13.05 -9.66 6.63
CA ASP A 150 13.52 -9.92 5.26
C ASP A 150 12.31 -10.03 4.31
N LEU A 151 12.56 -9.84 3.01
CA LEU A 151 11.49 -9.90 2.02
C LEU A 151 11.31 -11.31 1.48
N PHE A 152 10.06 -11.76 1.45
CA PHE A 152 9.65 -13.04 0.92
C PHE A 152 8.67 -12.85 -0.24
N VAL A 153 8.60 -13.85 -1.11
CA VAL A 153 7.67 -13.89 -2.23
C VAL A 153 6.91 -15.22 -2.26
N THR A 154 5.61 -15.18 -2.52
CA THR A 154 4.79 -16.36 -2.81
C THR A 154 4.04 -16.17 -4.13
N HIS A 155 3.78 -17.27 -4.83
CA HIS A 155 3.11 -17.28 -6.12
C HIS A 155 1.83 -18.09 -6.07
N LYS A 156 0.81 -17.63 -6.78
CA LYS A 156 -0.45 -18.34 -6.98
C LYS A 156 -0.30 -19.32 -8.14
N VAL A 157 -0.17 -20.61 -7.79
CA VAL A 157 -0.02 -21.71 -8.75
C VAL A 157 -1.26 -22.60 -8.68
N ASN A 158 -1.98 -22.73 -9.81
CA ASN A 158 -3.22 -23.52 -9.89
C ASN A 158 -4.26 -23.14 -8.82
N GLY A 159 -4.35 -21.85 -8.49
CA GLY A 159 -5.28 -21.31 -7.50
C GLY A 159 -4.85 -21.43 -6.04
N SER A 160 -3.66 -21.97 -5.76
CA SER A 160 -3.09 -22.06 -4.40
C SER A 160 -1.80 -21.25 -4.28
N TRP A 161 -1.56 -20.64 -3.13
CA TRP A 161 -0.31 -19.93 -2.84
C TRP A 161 0.81 -20.92 -2.53
N SER A 162 1.98 -20.71 -3.12
CA SER A 162 3.18 -21.52 -2.88
C SER A 162 3.80 -21.25 -1.51
N GLU A 163 4.70 -22.12 -1.07
CA GLU A 163 5.57 -21.79 0.07
C GLU A 163 6.30 -20.47 -0.21
N PRO A 164 6.32 -19.51 0.73
CA PRO A 164 7.08 -18.29 0.56
C PRO A 164 8.58 -18.54 0.48
N GLU A 165 9.24 -17.89 -0.48
CA GLU A 165 10.68 -17.99 -0.70
C GLU A 165 11.35 -16.66 -0.33
N LEU A 166 12.53 -16.74 0.31
CA LEU A 166 13.35 -15.57 0.63
C LEU A 166 13.82 -14.91 -0.67
N ILE A 167 13.62 -13.60 -0.79
CA ILE A 167 14.26 -12.79 -1.82
C ILE A 167 15.66 -12.44 -1.34
N GLY A 168 16.62 -13.29 -1.68
CA GLY A 168 18.00 -13.18 -1.22
C GLY A 168 18.76 -11.95 -1.76
N LEU A 169 20.08 -12.01 -1.69
CA LEU A 169 20.94 -10.94 -2.21
C LEU A 169 20.62 -10.62 -3.69
N PRO A 170 20.65 -9.33 -4.08
CA PRO A 170 21.06 -8.15 -3.29
C PRO A 170 19.91 -7.46 -2.51
N ILE A 171 18.74 -8.09 -2.43
CA ILE A 171 17.56 -7.54 -1.77
C ILE A 171 17.66 -7.71 -0.27
N SER A 172 17.49 -8.92 0.27
CA SER A 172 17.57 -9.12 1.72
C SER A 172 19.02 -9.20 2.17
N THR A 173 19.41 -8.37 3.15
CA THR A 173 20.79 -8.25 3.62
C THR A 173 20.88 -8.25 5.15
N ASN A 174 22.03 -8.64 5.70
CA ASN A 174 22.23 -8.64 7.17
C ASN A 174 22.02 -7.29 7.84
N ALA A 175 22.42 -6.21 7.18
CA ALA A 175 22.33 -4.86 7.75
C ALA A 175 21.01 -4.17 7.40
N GLY A 176 20.31 -4.65 6.38
CA GLY A 176 19.34 -3.85 5.69
C GLY A 176 17.93 -3.94 6.26
N ASN A 177 17.57 -4.99 6.98
CA ASN A 177 16.32 -5.04 7.73
C ASN A 177 15.13 -4.67 6.86
N GLU A 178 15.00 -5.31 5.70
CA GLU A 178 14.10 -4.93 4.62
C GLU A 178 12.61 -5.07 4.98
N HIS A 179 11.81 -4.07 4.59
CA HIS A 179 10.36 -4.07 4.81
C HIS A 179 9.62 -3.25 3.74
N CYS A 180 8.28 -3.28 3.80
CA CYS A 180 7.38 -2.50 2.95
C CYS A 180 7.64 -2.66 1.44
N PRO A 181 7.65 -3.90 0.91
CA PRO A 181 7.86 -4.14 -0.51
C PRO A 181 6.79 -3.47 -1.37
N ALA A 182 7.16 -3.09 -2.59
CA ALA A 182 6.25 -2.60 -3.60
C ALA A 182 6.76 -2.86 -5.02
N ILE A 183 5.96 -3.51 -5.85
CA ILE A 183 6.23 -3.63 -7.29
C ILE A 183 5.61 -2.45 -8.02
N LEU A 184 6.42 -1.70 -8.76
CA LEU A 184 5.97 -0.58 -9.58
C LEU A 184 5.18 -1.04 -10.80
N GLN A 185 4.58 -0.08 -11.51
CA GLN A 185 3.70 -0.36 -12.65
C GLN A 185 4.38 -1.04 -13.83
N ASP A 186 5.71 -0.99 -13.91
CA ASP A 186 6.46 -1.73 -14.93
C ASP A 186 6.49 -3.25 -14.67
N GLY A 187 6.08 -3.70 -13.49
CA GLY A 187 6.03 -5.11 -13.10
C GLY A 187 7.40 -5.73 -12.80
N GLU A 188 8.49 -4.97 -12.98
CA GLU A 188 9.88 -5.48 -12.92
C GLU A 188 10.76 -4.67 -11.96
N THR A 189 10.23 -3.60 -11.36
CA THR A 189 10.92 -2.79 -10.35
C THR A 189 10.31 -3.01 -8.97
N LEU A 190 11.10 -3.58 -8.05
CA LEU A 190 10.78 -3.74 -6.63
C LEU A 190 11.38 -2.59 -5.84
N CYS A 191 10.54 -1.78 -5.23
CA CYS A 191 10.90 -0.81 -4.22
C CYS A 191 10.64 -1.35 -2.82
N PHE A 192 11.45 -0.96 -1.85
CA PHE A 192 11.34 -1.40 -0.47
C PHE A 192 12.10 -0.45 0.45
N ALA A 193 11.77 -0.48 1.74
CA ALA A 193 12.49 0.25 2.77
C ALA A 193 13.62 -0.60 3.35
N SER A 194 14.77 0.02 3.60
CA SER A 194 15.96 -0.67 4.12
C SER A 194 16.85 0.28 4.90
N ALA A 195 17.40 -0.20 6.00
CA ALA A 195 18.43 0.45 6.83
C ALA A 195 19.86 0.12 6.38
N ARG A 196 20.04 -0.36 5.13
CA ARG A 196 21.35 -0.70 4.58
C ARG A 196 22.30 0.51 4.57
N GLU A 197 23.59 0.23 4.58
CA GLU A 197 24.61 1.28 4.54
C GLU A 197 24.50 2.16 3.28
N GLY A 198 24.83 3.44 3.43
CA GLY A 198 24.80 4.42 2.34
C GLY A 198 23.46 5.16 2.17
N GLY A 199 22.50 4.97 3.09
CA GLY A 199 21.28 5.77 3.18
C GLY A 199 21.48 7.17 3.77
N TYR A 200 20.39 7.93 3.84
CA TYR A 200 20.31 9.30 4.36
C TYR A 200 19.95 9.35 5.84
N GLY A 201 19.27 8.33 6.37
CA GLY A 201 18.75 8.33 7.73
C GLY A 201 18.54 6.94 8.32
N GLY A 202 17.35 6.69 8.85
CA GLY A 202 16.91 5.41 9.40
C GLY A 202 16.71 4.37 8.29
N ALA A 203 15.46 4.00 8.04
CA ALA A 203 15.14 3.25 6.84
C ALA A 203 14.91 4.21 5.67
N ASP A 204 15.54 3.91 4.55
CA ASP A 204 15.44 4.64 3.30
C ASP A 204 14.73 3.78 2.25
N ILE A 205 14.12 4.41 1.25
CA ILE A 205 13.53 3.71 0.10
C ILE A 205 14.61 3.43 -0.95
N TYR A 206 14.73 2.15 -1.30
CA TYR A 206 15.55 1.65 -2.39
C TYR A 206 14.67 0.98 -3.43
N CYS A 207 15.09 0.98 -4.69
CA CYS A 207 14.44 0.22 -5.74
C CYS A 207 15.46 -0.62 -6.52
N SER A 208 15.08 -1.86 -6.82
CA SER A 208 15.84 -2.80 -7.64
C SER A 208 15.03 -3.20 -8.84
N LYS A 209 15.67 -3.29 -9.99
CA LYS A 209 15.07 -3.79 -11.22
C LYS A 209 15.51 -5.21 -11.50
N GLN A 210 14.67 -6.01 -12.14
CA GLN A 210 15.07 -7.31 -12.67
C GLN A 210 15.91 -7.17 -13.95
N ASP A 211 16.96 -7.99 -14.06
CA ASP A 211 17.68 -8.19 -15.32
C ASP A 211 16.87 -9.07 -16.29
N SER A 212 17.37 -9.26 -17.51
CA SER A 212 16.71 -10.10 -18.53
C SER A 212 16.58 -11.58 -18.17
N SER A 213 17.24 -12.02 -17.09
CA SER A 213 17.17 -13.38 -16.57
C SER A 213 16.26 -13.49 -15.34
N GLY A 214 15.63 -12.39 -14.92
CA GLY A 214 14.75 -12.31 -13.76
C GLY A 214 15.49 -12.08 -12.42
N ASN A 215 16.80 -11.85 -12.43
CA ASN A 215 17.54 -11.58 -11.20
C ASN A 215 17.40 -10.12 -10.78
N TRP A 216 17.21 -9.88 -9.49
CA TRP A 216 17.24 -8.53 -8.92
C TRP A 216 18.64 -7.92 -9.03
N MET A 217 18.71 -6.70 -9.56
CA MET A 217 19.95 -5.91 -9.63
C MET A 217 20.25 -5.21 -8.31
N GLU A 218 21.44 -4.62 -8.17
CA GLU A 218 21.80 -3.83 -7.00
C GLU A 218 20.78 -2.71 -6.73
N PRO A 219 20.19 -2.63 -5.52
CA PRO A 219 19.17 -1.63 -5.21
C PRO A 219 19.73 -0.21 -5.20
N VAL A 220 19.00 0.71 -5.83
CA VAL A 220 19.35 2.12 -5.95
C VAL A 220 18.56 2.93 -4.93
N ASN A 221 19.25 3.71 -4.10
CA ASN A 221 18.62 4.66 -3.18
C ASN A 221 17.86 5.74 -3.97
N GLN A 222 16.62 6.05 -3.56
CA GLN A 222 15.72 6.94 -4.31
C GLN A 222 16.02 8.45 -4.16
N GLY A 223 17.14 8.80 -3.53
CA GLY A 223 17.68 10.16 -3.54
C GLY A 223 16.97 11.11 -2.57
N PRO A 224 17.50 12.34 -2.38
CA PRO A 224 17.19 13.19 -1.22
C PRO A 224 15.81 13.85 -1.24
N ASN A 225 15.09 13.76 -2.35
CA ASN A 225 13.69 14.21 -2.40
C ASN A 225 12.75 13.14 -1.85
N ILE A 226 13.14 11.86 -1.96
CA ILE A 226 12.42 10.73 -1.39
C ILE A 226 12.98 10.37 -0.03
N ASN A 227 14.29 10.32 0.18
CA ASN A 227 14.91 9.90 1.44
C ASN A 227 15.50 11.08 2.23
N THR A 228 15.40 11.03 3.55
CA THR A 228 15.83 12.10 4.45
C THR A 228 16.65 11.56 5.62
N ALA A 229 17.03 12.41 6.58
CA ALA A 229 17.60 11.94 7.85
C ALA A 229 16.58 11.22 8.75
N GLY A 230 15.30 11.22 8.36
CA GLY A 230 14.21 10.54 9.06
C GLY A 230 14.09 9.07 8.67
N GLN A 231 12.86 8.61 8.56
CA GLN A 231 12.49 7.27 8.11
C GLN A 231 11.51 7.41 6.96
N GLU A 232 11.68 6.54 5.97
CA GLU A 232 10.84 6.45 4.80
C GLU A 232 10.39 5.00 4.55
N PHE A 233 9.09 4.83 4.35
CA PHE A 233 8.45 3.53 4.16
C PHE A 233 7.42 3.57 3.04
N HIS A 234 6.93 2.39 2.63
CA HIS A 234 5.76 2.18 1.76
C HIS A 234 5.75 3.03 0.49
N PHE A 235 6.33 2.55 -0.60
CA PHE A 235 6.46 3.35 -1.82
C PHE A 235 5.49 2.88 -2.91
N THR A 236 4.49 3.69 -3.28
CA THR A 236 3.57 3.36 -4.38
C THR A 236 3.61 4.40 -5.49
N GLN A 237 3.34 4.00 -6.73
CA GLN A 237 3.37 4.87 -7.90
C GLN A 237 2.05 4.81 -8.68
N ASP A 238 1.51 5.97 -9.02
CA ASP A 238 0.37 6.09 -9.91
C ASP A 238 0.77 6.15 -11.40
N SER A 239 -0.23 6.06 -12.28
CA SER A 239 -0.01 6.06 -13.72
C SER A 239 0.40 7.42 -14.30
N SER A 240 0.38 8.49 -13.49
CA SER A 240 0.85 9.82 -13.88
C SER A 240 2.33 10.05 -13.54
N GLY A 241 2.96 9.09 -12.85
CA GLY A 241 4.33 9.22 -12.35
C GLY A 241 4.42 9.89 -10.98
N MET A 242 3.31 10.16 -10.29
CA MET A 242 3.34 10.57 -8.89
C MET A 242 3.62 9.34 -8.03
N VAL A 243 4.62 9.45 -7.16
CA VAL A 243 4.85 8.48 -6.09
C VAL A 243 4.28 9.00 -4.79
N TYR A 244 3.81 8.08 -3.96
CA TYR A 244 3.34 8.32 -2.61
C TYR A 244 4.11 7.45 -1.64
N PHE A 245 4.47 8.01 -0.51
CA PHE A 245 5.24 7.30 0.49
C PHE A 245 5.00 7.81 1.91
N THR A 246 5.33 6.97 2.88
CA THR A 246 5.26 7.28 4.31
C THR A 246 6.59 7.91 4.75
N SER A 247 6.56 9.00 5.52
CA SER A 247 7.78 9.59 6.08
C SER A 247 7.49 10.44 7.32
N ASN A 248 8.42 10.43 8.27
CA ASN A 248 8.42 11.33 9.43
C ASN A 248 9.26 12.61 9.20
N ARG A 249 9.53 12.97 7.94
CA ARG A 249 10.28 14.18 7.61
C ARG A 249 9.64 15.45 8.20
N PRO A 250 10.44 16.52 8.41
CA PRO A 250 9.90 17.80 8.86
C PRO A 250 8.82 18.36 7.93
N GLY A 251 7.80 19.00 8.53
CA GLY A 251 6.65 19.58 7.81
C GLY A 251 5.40 18.70 7.82
N GLY A 252 5.45 17.57 8.54
CA GLY A 252 4.31 16.70 8.81
C GLY A 252 3.35 17.20 9.90
N PHE A 253 2.26 16.46 10.11
CA PHE A 253 1.23 16.69 11.13
C PHE A 253 1.46 15.84 12.39
N GLY A 254 2.15 14.71 12.29
CA GLY A 254 2.44 13.84 13.43
C GLY A 254 3.10 12.52 13.02
N GLY A 255 3.65 11.80 14.00
CA GLY A 255 4.15 10.43 13.85
C GLY A 255 4.86 10.13 12.52
N MET A 256 4.12 9.43 11.66
CA MET A 256 4.43 9.17 10.26
C MET A 256 3.31 9.78 9.41
N ASP A 257 3.66 10.46 8.34
CA ASP A 257 2.70 11.07 7.43
C ASP A 257 2.88 10.56 6.00
N LEU A 258 1.86 10.77 5.18
CA LEU A 258 1.88 10.50 3.76
C LEU A 258 2.36 11.72 2.96
N TRP A 259 3.24 11.46 2.01
CA TRP A 259 3.87 12.44 1.13
C TRP A 259 3.75 12.01 -0.32
N GLY A 260 3.83 12.97 -1.24
CA GLY A 260 3.83 12.72 -2.67
C GLY A 260 4.93 13.48 -3.41
N ALA A 261 5.52 12.87 -4.44
CA ALA A 261 6.52 13.49 -5.31
C ALA A 261 6.35 13.07 -6.76
N MET A 262 6.52 14.00 -7.70
CA MET A 262 6.41 13.70 -9.13
C MET A 262 7.72 13.12 -9.67
N GLN A 263 7.65 12.07 -10.49
CA GLN A 263 8.82 11.56 -11.21
C GLN A 263 9.31 12.59 -12.24
N LEU A 264 10.60 12.88 -12.21
CA LEU A 264 11.28 13.77 -13.16
C LEU A 264 12.25 13.02 -14.08
N GLY A 265 12.58 11.77 -13.73
CA GLY A 265 13.44 10.87 -14.48
C GLY A 265 13.67 9.58 -13.72
N GLU A 266 14.56 8.73 -14.24
CA GLU A 266 15.00 7.53 -13.54
C GLU A 266 15.68 7.91 -12.21
N ASN A 267 15.17 7.41 -11.09
CA ASN A 267 15.64 7.74 -9.73
C ASN A 267 15.70 9.25 -9.45
N SER A 268 14.85 10.05 -10.10
CA SER A 268 14.81 11.51 -9.94
C SER A 268 13.38 11.97 -9.69
N TRP A 269 13.21 12.73 -8.62
CA TRP A 269 11.91 13.09 -8.07
C TRP A 269 11.83 14.60 -7.85
N GLY A 270 10.65 15.17 -8.00
CA GLY A 270 10.36 16.53 -7.56
C GLY A 270 10.40 16.65 -6.04
N ALA A 271 10.30 17.86 -5.53
CA ALA A 271 10.19 18.07 -4.09
C ALA A 271 8.93 17.38 -3.54
N ALA A 272 9.11 16.59 -2.48
CA ALA A 272 8.00 15.93 -1.82
C ALA A 272 7.07 16.94 -1.13
N LYS A 273 5.76 16.67 -1.18
CA LYS A 273 4.72 17.46 -0.56
C LYS A 273 3.89 16.58 0.37
N ASN A 274 3.59 17.08 1.56
CA ASN A 274 2.68 16.40 2.48
C ASN A 274 1.27 16.40 1.88
N LEU A 275 0.51 15.31 2.01
CA LEU A 275 -0.82 15.16 1.40
C LEU A 275 -1.95 15.92 2.12
N GLY A 276 -1.60 16.77 3.08
CA GLY A 276 -2.53 17.71 3.70
C GLY A 276 -3.39 17.10 4.83
N PRO A 277 -4.14 17.95 5.54
CA PRO A 277 -4.79 17.58 6.81
C PRO A 277 -6.07 16.75 6.66
N GLN A 278 -6.52 16.49 5.43
CA GLN A 278 -7.61 15.54 5.19
C GLN A 278 -7.08 14.11 5.30
N VAL A 279 -5.91 13.86 4.72
CA VAL A 279 -5.25 12.57 4.71
C VAL A 279 -4.48 12.36 6.01
N ASN A 280 -3.61 13.32 6.35
CA ASN A 280 -2.69 13.23 7.48
C ASN A 280 -3.27 13.81 8.77
N THR A 281 -2.93 13.19 9.90
CA THR A 281 -3.43 13.51 11.23
C THR A 281 -2.26 13.72 12.21
N ALA A 282 -2.57 13.97 13.49
CA ALA A 282 -1.54 13.99 14.53
C ALA A 282 -1.03 12.58 14.93
N GLY A 283 -1.69 11.53 14.43
CA GLY A 283 -1.35 10.13 14.65
C GLY A 283 -0.31 9.61 13.66
N ALA A 284 -0.39 8.31 13.36
CA ALA A 284 0.37 7.71 12.26
C ALA A 284 -0.56 7.44 11.09
N ASP A 285 -0.20 7.96 9.92
CA ASP A 285 -0.86 7.77 8.63
C ASP A 285 0.14 7.16 7.65
N MET A 286 -0.10 5.92 7.25
CA MET A 286 0.95 5.07 6.67
C MET A 286 0.40 4.13 5.59
N CYS A 287 1.31 3.54 4.81
CA CYS A 287 1.03 2.59 3.73
C CYS A 287 0.03 3.14 2.71
N PRO A 288 0.44 4.16 1.93
CA PRO A 288 -0.38 4.64 0.84
C PRO A 288 -0.56 3.53 -0.18
N ALA A 289 -1.80 3.28 -0.55
CA ALA A 289 -2.19 2.29 -1.54
C ALA A 289 -3.18 2.90 -2.53
N LEU A 290 -3.17 2.37 -3.75
CA LEU A 290 -3.96 2.88 -4.86
C LEU A 290 -4.98 1.82 -5.27
N PRO A 291 -6.25 1.93 -4.84
CA PRO A 291 -7.28 1.04 -5.32
C PRO A 291 -7.46 1.18 -6.85
N PRO A 292 -7.91 0.12 -7.55
CA PRO A 292 -8.13 0.17 -8.99
C PRO A 292 -9.10 1.28 -9.42
N GLY A 293 -8.84 1.88 -10.57
CA GLY A 293 -9.66 2.96 -11.14
C GLY A 293 -9.01 4.34 -11.09
N GLY A 294 -7.95 4.54 -10.29
CA GLY A 294 -7.05 5.70 -10.37
C GLY A 294 -7.51 6.99 -9.70
N ASP A 295 -8.78 7.10 -9.34
CA ASP A 295 -9.37 8.29 -8.71
C ASP A 295 -9.40 8.23 -7.17
N THR A 296 -9.08 7.07 -6.59
CA THR A 296 -9.11 6.83 -5.14
C THR A 296 -7.72 6.66 -4.57
N PHE A 297 -7.58 7.03 -3.31
CA PHE A 297 -6.36 6.89 -2.52
C PHE A 297 -6.72 6.28 -1.17
N SER A 298 -5.98 5.26 -0.73
CA SER A 298 -6.21 4.57 0.54
C SER A 298 -4.95 4.48 1.38
N TRP A 299 -5.12 4.35 2.70
CA TRP A 299 -4.03 4.21 3.66
C TRP A 299 -4.59 3.62 4.95
N PHE A 300 -3.73 3.24 5.90
CA PHE A 300 -4.17 2.97 7.25
C PHE A 300 -3.79 4.11 8.19
N SER A 301 -4.60 4.30 9.23
CA SER A 301 -4.42 5.40 10.15
C SER A 301 -4.84 5.03 11.56
N SER A 302 -4.15 5.60 12.55
CA SER A 302 -4.58 5.60 13.95
C SER A 302 -5.57 6.73 14.28
N ARG A 303 -6.18 7.35 13.26
CA ARG A 303 -7.14 8.44 13.44
C ARG A 303 -8.38 7.98 14.20
N SER A 304 -8.88 8.83 15.08
CA SER A 304 -10.04 8.51 15.93
C SER A 304 -11.38 8.90 15.30
N ASP A 305 -11.38 9.79 14.31
CA ASP A 305 -12.59 10.19 13.60
C ASP A 305 -13.00 9.09 12.63
N ASN A 306 -14.25 8.64 12.73
CA ASN A 306 -14.80 7.61 11.84
C ASN A 306 -14.04 6.26 11.90
N SER A 307 -13.51 5.87 13.07
CA SER A 307 -12.82 4.60 13.28
C SER A 307 -13.72 3.54 13.95
N LEU A 308 -13.45 2.27 13.66
CA LEU A 308 -14.03 1.09 14.33
C LEU A 308 -13.03 0.51 15.35
N GLY A 309 -11.75 0.43 15.00
CA GLY A 309 -10.66 -0.05 15.82
C GLY A 309 -9.63 1.03 16.17
N ALA A 310 -8.48 0.60 16.69
CA ALA A 310 -7.37 1.48 17.02
C ALA A 310 -6.53 1.89 15.79
N ILE A 311 -6.57 1.07 14.73
CA ILE A 311 -5.94 1.30 13.44
C ILE A 311 -6.88 0.73 12.40
N ASP A 312 -7.31 1.58 11.46
CA ASP A 312 -8.29 1.23 10.43
C ASP A 312 -7.76 1.61 9.06
N ILE A 313 -8.32 0.99 8.02
CA ILE A 313 -8.07 1.36 6.62
C ILE A 313 -9.07 2.42 6.16
N PHE A 314 -8.57 3.50 5.57
CA PHE A 314 -9.35 4.63 5.07
C PHE A 314 -9.11 4.84 3.58
N TRP A 315 -10.08 5.47 2.90
CA TRP A 315 -9.91 5.99 1.55
C TRP A 315 -10.52 7.38 1.38
N THR A 316 -10.05 8.05 0.34
CA THR A 316 -10.56 9.34 -0.12
C THR A 316 -10.47 9.41 -1.64
N ASN A 317 -11.14 10.39 -2.25
CA ASN A 317 -10.80 10.76 -3.62
C ASN A 317 -9.41 11.41 -3.66
N LYS A 318 -8.65 11.07 -4.69
CA LYS A 318 -7.30 11.57 -4.93
C LYS A 318 -7.25 13.08 -5.14
N ALA A 319 -8.36 13.71 -5.52
CA ALA A 319 -8.51 15.17 -5.54
C ALA A 319 -8.25 15.82 -4.17
N ASN A 320 -8.25 15.05 -3.08
CA ASN A 320 -7.99 15.51 -1.71
C ASN A 320 -6.52 15.39 -1.29
N THR A 321 -5.63 14.83 -2.12
CA THR A 321 -4.20 14.63 -1.80
C THR A 321 -3.35 15.84 -2.23
N GLN A 322 -3.82 17.06 -2.00
CA GLN A 322 -3.22 18.32 -2.52
C GLN A 322 -2.12 18.90 -1.64
#